data_AF-A0A3N7HMV1-F1
#
_entry.id   AF-A0A3N7HMV1-F1
#
_cell.length_a   1.000
_cell.length_b   1.000
_cell.length_c   1.000
_cell.angle_alpha   90.00
_cell.angle_beta   90.00
_cell.angle_gamma   90.00
#
_symmetry.space_group_name_H-M   'P 1'
#
loop_
_entity.id
_entity.type
_entity.pdbx_description
1 polymer ?
#
loop_
_entity_poly.entity_id
_entity_poly.type
_entity_poly.pdbx_seq_one_letter_code
_entity_poly.pdbx_strand_id
1 'polypeptide(L)'
;MNPVQNIVLATIILTFAVLEVASGRHRNFHATADDTRLELFMFIALIAISQPLAFMLTGKLCAWLMPDQRGAWSSLPWWAMTAILLVGDDMTQYWWHRVSHTPLLWPLHRAHHTAHYMSIRITYRNNFFYYLMMPGLWISGVLVYLGFGTVYLVYIVVKLTVILGAHSAVRWDEPLYRIRWLHPLAWVLERTISTPATHWAHHALTNDDGIGHYKGNFGNLLFVWDMVFGTAKITRRYPAKVGLQDDLVFGKERWFVEMFYPLFQSRRQHSVLARGGRVHAPSEVDADGAKAC
;
A
#
# COMPACT_ATOMS: atom_id res chain seq x y z
N MET A 1 19.02 -4.92 -13.90
CA MET A 1 17.79 -5.59 -13.44
C MET A 1 17.87 -7.06 -13.80
N ASN A 2 17.44 -7.97 -12.92
CA ASN A 2 17.43 -9.40 -13.20
C ASN A 2 16.18 -9.75 -14.03
N PRO A 3 16.31 -10.22 -15.28
CA PRO A 3 15.16 -10.51 -16.13
C PRO A 3 14.23 -11.57 -15.54
N VAL A 4 14.77 -12.54 -14.80
CA VAL A 4 13.97 -13.59 -14.13
C VAL A 4 13.06 -12.98 -13.07
N GLN A 5 13.57 -12.05 -12.25
CA GLN A 5 12.76 -11.37 -11.24
C GLN A 5 11.60 -10.61 -11.88
N ASN A 6 11.85 -9.88 -12.96
CA ASN A 6 10.81 -9.12 -13.66
C ASN A 6 9.73 -10.05 -14.23
N ILE A 7 10.12 -11.19 -14.79
CA ILE A 7 9.19 -12.22 -15.27
C ILE A 7 8.33 -12.72 -14.10
N VAL A 8 8.94 -13.10 -12.98
CA VAL A 8 8.20 -13.58 -11.79
C VAL A 8 7.22 -12.53 -11.28
N LEU A 9 7.64 -11.27 -11.15
CA LEU A 9 6.76 -10.18 -10.71
C LEU A 9 5.60 -9.93 -11.69
N ALA A 10 5.87 -9.94 -12.99
CA ALA A 10 4.85 -9.82 -14.01
C ALA A 10 3.86 -11.00 -13.94
N THR A 11 4.36 -12.23 -13.77
CA THR A 11 3.53 -13.43 -13.61
C THR A 11 2.62 -13.34 -12.38
N ILE A 12 3.12 -12.84 -11.25
CA ILE A 12 2.29 -12.67 -10.04
C ILE A 12 1.17 -11.65 -10.27
N ILE A 13 1.50 -10.49 -10.85
CA ILE A 13 0.51 -9.45 -11.19
C ILE A 13 -0.54 -10.01 -12.15
N LEU A 14 -0.11 -10.70 -13.22
CA LEU A 14 -1.02 -11.33 -14.19
C LEU A 14 -1.88 -12.42 -13.56
N THR A 15 -1.33 -13.20 -12.62
CA THR A 15 -2.07 -14.25 -11.91
C THR A 15 -3.21 -13.63 -11.11
N PHE A 16 -2.94 -12.62 -10.29
CA PHE A 16 -4.00 -11.93 -9.55
C PHE A 16 -5.00 -11.23 -10.48
N ALA A 17 -4.54 -10.65 -11.60
CA ALA A 17 -5.42 -10.03 -12.59
C ALA A 17 -6.41 -11.06 -13.17
N VAL A 18 -5.91 -12.23 -13.58
CA VAL A 18 -6.73 -13.33 -14.09
C VAL A 18 -7.70 -13.83 -13.02
N LEU A 19 -7.25 -13.98 -11.77
CA LEU A 19 -8.12 -14.39 -10.67
C LEU A 19 -9.23 -13.36 -10.38
N GLU A 20 -8.95 -12.06 -10.43
CA GLU A 20 -9.95 -11.01 -10.30
C GLU A 20 -10.98 -11.04 -11.44
N VAL A 21 -10.51 -11.25 -12.67
CA VAL A 21 -11.39 -11.40 -13.83
C VAL A 21 -12.26 -12.65 -13.71
N ALA A 22 -11.66 -13.80 -13.40
CA ALA A 22 -12.33 -15.09 -13.26
C ALA A 22 -13.34 -15.09 -12.09
N SER A 23 -13.07 -14.37 -11.01
CA SER A 23 -14.00 -14.22 -9.88
C SER A 23 -15.24 -13.39 -10.20
N GLY A 24 -15.26 -12.67 -11.33
CA GLY A 24 -16.32 -11.74 -11.72
C GLY A 24 -16.41 -10.46 -10.88
N ARG A 25 -15.60 -10.32 -9.83
CA ARG A 25 -15.67 -9.17 -8.89
C ARG A 25 -15.35 -7.83 -9.54
N HIS A 26 -14.53 -7.84 -10.59
CA HIS A 26 -14.21 -6.65 -11.38
C HIS A 26 -15.43 -5.96 -12.00
N ARG A 27 -16.54 -6.67 -12.22
CA ARG A 27 -17.77 -6.10 -12.77
C ARG A 27 -18.42 -5.06 -11.86
N ASN A 28 -18.09 -5.08 -10.58
CA ASN A 28 -18.58 -4.12 -9.59
C ASN A 28 -17.64 -2.90 -9.45
N PHE A 29 -16.56 -2.83 -10.23
CA PHE A 29 -15.63 -1.70 -10.16
C PHE A 29 -16.17 -0.54 -11.01
N HIS A 30 -16.67 0.49 -10.35
CA HIS A 30 -17.05 1.73 -11.01
C HIS A 30 -15.86 2.70 -11.07
N ALA A 31 -14.79 2.28 -11.76
CA ALA A 31 -13.58 3.09 -11.95
C ALA A 31 -13.79 4.15 -13.04
N THR A 32 -13.42 5.39 -12.75
CA THR A 32 -13.44 6.49 -13.71
C THR A 32 -12.21 6.47 -14.61
N ALA A 33 -12.22 7.29 -15.67
CA ALA A 33 -11.04 7.49 -16.51
C ALA A 33 -9.86 8.10 -15.71
N ASP A 34 -10.14 8.97 -14.73
CA ASP A 34 -9.11 9.55 -13.88
C ASP A 34 -8.53 8.51 -12.90
N ASP A 35 -9.35 7.61 -12.35
CA ASP A 35 -8.84 6.46 -11.57
C ASP A 35 -7.85 5.63 -12.39
N THR A 36 -8.22 5.31 -13.64
CA THR A 36 -7.38 4.48 -14.53
C THR A 36 -6.07 5.19 -14.90
N ARG A 37 -6.11 6.50 -15.17
CA ARG A 37 -4.90 7.31 -15.42
C ARG A 37 -4.00 7.36 -14.20
N LEU A 38 -4.57 7.61 -13.01
CA LEU A 38 -3.82 7.68 -11.76
C LEU A 38 -3.09 6.36 -11.50
N GLU A 39 -3.80 5.24 -11.58
CA GLU A 39 -3.23 3.90 -11.38
C GLU A 39 -2.08 3.61 -12.36
N LEU A 40 -2.30 3.88 -13.66
CA LEU A 40 -1.30 3.64 -14.71
C LEU A 40 -0.05 4.51 -14.53
N PHE A 41 -0.23 5.83 -14.41
CA PHE A 41 0.90 6.75 -14.34
C PHE A 41 1.66 6.62 -13.01
N MET A 42 0.98 6.31 -11.90
CA MET A 42 1.66 6.04 -10.64
C MET A 42 2.46 4.74 -10.67
N PHE A 43 1.90 3.69 -11.25
CA PHE A 43 2.63 2.44 -11.43
C PHE A 43 3.89 2.65 -12.27
N ILE A 44 3.77 3.33 -13.42
CA ILE A 44 4.92 3.65 -14.28
C ILE A 44 5.93 4.53 -13.55
N ALA A 45 5.48 5.60 -12.88
CA ALA A 45 6.38 6.50 -12.15
C ALA A 45 7.15 5.77 -11.05
N LEU A 46 6.51 4.85 -10.32
CA LEU A 46 7.18 4.06 -9.30
C LEU A 46 8.31 3.19 -9.89
N ILE A 47 8.00 2.38 -10.90
CA ILE A 47 8.95 1.39 -11.44
C ILE A 47 10.01 2.01 -12.35
N ALA A 48 9.68 3.08 -13.08
CA ALA A 48 10.56 3.70 -14.06
C ALA A 48 11.34 4.89 -13.49
N ILE A 49 10.84 5.53 -12.43
CA ILE A 49 11.44 6.75 -11.87
C ILE A 49 11.81 6.54 -10.40
N SER A 50 10.84 6.40 -9.49
CA SER A 50 11.10 6.46 -8.04
C SER A 50 12.04 5.34 -7.56
N GLN A 51 11.79 4.08 -7.95
CA GLN A 51 12.65 2.96 -7.57
C GLN A 51 14.05 3.06 -8.20
N PRO A 52 14.22 3.20 -9.52
CA PRO A 52 15.55 3.33 -10.11
C PRO A 52 16.34 4.53 -9.57
N LEU A 53 15.66 5.66 -9.36
CA LEU A 53 16.28 6.86 -8.79
C LEU A 53 16.79 6.60 -7.36
N ALA A 54 15.96 6.02 -6.49
CA ALA A 54 16.36 5.73 -5.11
C ALA A 54 17.55 4.75 -5.07
N PHE A 55 17.51 3.66 -5.83
CA PHE A 55 18.60 2.68 -5.88
C PHE A 55 19.88 3.25 -6.50
N MET A 56 19.78 4.06 -7.56
CA MET A 56 20.93 4.72 -8.16
C MET A 56 21.56 5.73 -7.18
N LEU A 57 20.75 6.59 -6.56
CA LEU A 57 21.24 7.62 -5.66
C LEU A 57 21.84 7.02 -4.39
N THR A 58 21.17 6.06 -3.76
CA THR A 58 21.74 5.32 -2.61
C THR A 58 23.05 4.64 -3.00
N GLY A 59 23.12 3.95 -4.13
CA GLY A 59 24.34 3.32 -4.61
C GLY A 59 25.50 4.30 -4.81
N LYS A 60 25.24 5.47 -5.42
CA LYS A 60 26.25 6.53 -5.60
C LYS A 60 26.69 7.15 -4.28
N LEU A 61 25.73 7.45 -3.39
CA LEU A 61 26.02 8.03 -2.07
C LEU A 61 26.82 7.06 -1.20
N CYS A 62 26.48 5.77 -1.20
CA CYS A 62 27.23 4.75 -0.47
C CYS A 62 28.64 4.59 -1.03
N ALA A 63 28.80 4.57 -2.36
CA ALA A 63 30.11 4.50 -2.99
C ALA A 63 31.00 5.71 -2.68
N TRP A 64 30.40 6.89 -2.49
CA TRP A 64 31.13 8.10 -2.13
C TRP A 64 31.47 8.16 -0.63
N LEU A 65 30.50 7.86 0.24
CA LEU A 65 30.62 8.03 1.70
C LEU A 65 31.27 6.82 2.40
N MET A 66 31.07 5.61 1.88
CA MET A 66 31.51 4.36 2.49
C MET A 66 31.94 3.31 1.45
N PRO A 67 32.91 3.61 0.57
CA PRO A 67 33.33 2.73 -0.51
C PRO A 67 33.74 1.32 -0.05
N ASP A 68 34.43 1.23 1.09
CA ASP A 68 34.94 -0.04 1.65
C ASP A 68 33.83 -0.95 2.20
N GLN A 69 32.60 -0.43 2.34
CA GLN A 69 31.46 -1.19 2.85
C GLN A 69 30.69 -1.95 1.77
N ARG A 70 31.10 -1.84 0.49
CA ARG A 70 30.43 -2.55 -0.60
C ARG A 70 30.49 -4.05 -0.38
N GLY A 71 29.32 -4.68 -0.24
CA GLY A 71 29.24 -6.12 0.02
C GLY A 71 29.73 -6.55 1.41
N ALA A 72 29.96 -5.62 2.35
CA ALA A 72 30.51 -5.92 3.67
C ALA A 72 29.68 -6.95 4.46
N TRP A 73 28.38 -7.05 4.18
CA TRP A 73 27.47 -7.97 4.86
C TRP A 73 27.06 -9.16 3.99
N SER A 74 27.72 -9.37 2.85
CA SER A 74 27.40 -10.45 1.90
C SER A 74 27.59 -11.86 2.46
N SER A 75 28.37 -12.02 3.54
CA SER A 75 28.59 -13.30 4.22
C SER A 75 27.54 -13.64 5.28
N LEU A 76 26.62 -12.71 5.60
CA LEU A 76 25.53 -13.01 6.52
C LEU A 76 24.67 -14.16 5.99
N PRO A 77 24.19 -15.06 6.87
CA PRO A 77 23.25 -16.08 6.43
C PRO A 77 21.94 -15.42 5.97
N TRP A 78 21.27 -16.05 4.99
CA TRP A 78 20.10 -15.48 4.34
C TRP A 78 18.99 -15.08 5.32
N TRP A 79 18.79 -15.84 6.40
CA TRP A 79 17.76 -15.56 7.40
C TRP A 79 18.04 -14.27 8.19
N ALA A 80 19.32 -13.94 8.43
CA ALA A 80 19.71 -12.70 9.10
C ALA A 80 19.50 -11.51 8.16
N MET A 81 19.86 -11.66 6.88
CA MET A 81 19.57 -10.65 5.86
C MET A 81 18.06 -10.41 5.73
N THR A 82 17.25 -11.48 5.73
CA THR A 82 15.78 -11.37 5.71
C THR A 82 15.24 -10.65 6.96
N ALA A 83 15.73 -10.97 8.16
CA ALA A 83 15.32 -10.28 9.38
C ALA A 83 15.65 -8.77 9.32
N ILE A 84 16.85 -8.43 8.83
CA ILE A 84 17.26 -7.03 8.62
C ILE A 84 16.39 -6.34 7.58
N LEU A 85 15.98 -7.02 6.49
CA LEU A 85 15.03 -6.48 5.51
C LEU A 85 13.65 -6.27 6.11
N LEU A 86 13.14 -7.21 6.91
CA LEU A 86 11.84 -7.06 7.57
C LEU A 86 11.81 -5.85 8.52
N VAL A 87 12.92 -5.55 9.20
CA VAL A 87 13.01 -4.37 10.07
C VAL A 87 13.29 -3.10 9.25
N GLY A 88 14.29 -3.13 8.37
CA GLY A 88 14.76 -1.96 7.64
C GLY A 88 13.81 -1.49 6.54
N ASP A 89 13.12 -2.42 5.89
CA ASP A 89 12.23 -2.14 4.77
C ASP A 89 10.74 -2.31 5.12
N ASP A 90 10.31 -3.45 5.67
CA ASP A 90 8.87 -3.68 5.95
C ASP A 90 8.37 -2.89 7.17
N MET A 91 9.08 -2.92 8.30
CA MET A 91 8.66 -2.17 9.50
C MET A 91 8.73 -0.66 9.29
N THR A 92 9.73 -0.16 8.55
CA THR A 92 9.79 1.27 8.21
C THR A 92 8.68 1.67 7.24
N GLN A 93 8.27 0.78 6.32
CA GLN A 93 7.08 0.99 5.51
C GLN A 93 5.80 0.99 6.35
N TYR A 94 5.67 0.10 7.35
CA TYR A 94 4.56 0.12 8.30
C TYR A 94 4.46 1.50 9.01
N TRP A 95 5.58 2.03 9.51
CA TRP A 95 5.60 3.36 10.14
C TRP A 95 5.29 4.48 9.15
N TRP A 96 5.85 4.42 7.94
CA TRP A 96 5.54 5.39 6.89
C TRP A 96 4.06 5.40 6.55
N HIS A 97 3.44 4.22 6.44
CA HIS A 97 2.02 4.07 6.23
C HIS A 97 1.23 4.66 7.40
N ARG A 98 1.54 4.29 8.64
CA ARG A 98 0.88 4.81 9.85
C ARG A 98 0.97 6.34 9.97
N VAL A 99 2.15 6.94 9.80
CA VAL A 99 2.31 8.40 9.91
C VAL A 99 1.63 9.10 8.74
N SER A 100 1.51 8.43 7.59
CA SER A 100 0.75 8.92 6.45
C SER A 100 -0.76 8.99 6.69
N HIS A 101 -1.27 8.42 7.77
CA HIS A 101 -2.65 8.62 8.25
C HIS A 101 -2.80 9.78 9.26
N THR A 102 -1.77 10.63 9.38
CA THR A 102 -1.85 11.91 10.12
C THR A 102 -2.23 13.07 9.18
N PRO A 103 -2.86 14.15 9.67
CA PRO A 103 -3.30 15.26 8.81
C PRO A 103 -2.21 15.87 7.92
N LEU A 104 -0.96 15.86 8.37
CA LEU A 104 0.17 16.42 7.62
C LEU A 104 0.52 15.60 6.38
N LEU A 105 0.55 14.28 6.51
CA LEU A 105 1.02 13.37 5.46
C LEU A 105 -0.13 12.67 4.72
N TRP A 106 -1.36 12.74 5.26
CA TRP A 106 -2.57 12.24 4.61
C TRP A 106 -2.73 12.71 3.16
N PRO A 107 -2.47 13.97 2.80
CA PRO A 107 -2.51 14.40 1.39
C PRO A 107 -1.68 13.55 0.43
N LEU A 108 -0.57 12.93 0.89
CA LEU A 108 0.28 12.08 0.06
C LEU A 108 -0.23 10.64 -0.05
N HIS A 109 -1.03 10.19 0.90
CA HIS A 109 -1.52 8.80 0.95
C HIS A 109 -3.01 8.68 0.62
N ARG A 110 -3.77 9.78 0.67
CA ARG A 110 -5.19 9.87 0.35
C ARG A 110 -5.52 9.18 -0.97
N ALA A 111 -4.74 9.43 -2.02
CA ALA A 111 -4.88 8.84 -3.34
C ALA A 111 -5.12 7.32 -3.30
N HIS A 112 -4.49 6.63 -2.35
CA HIS A 112 -4.61 5.19 -2.15
C HIS A 112 -6.00 4.77 -1.66
N HIS A 113 -6.59 5.59 -0.80
CA HIS A 113 -7.89 5.37 -0.18
C HIS A 113 -9.08 5.86 -1.00
N THR A 114 -8.86 6.65 -2.06
CA THR A 114 -9.97 7.20 -2.90
C THR A 114 -10.74 6.17 -3.72
N ALA A 115 -10.27 4.92 -3.83
CA ALA A 115 -10.95 3.89 -4.60
C ALA A 115 -12.14 3.30 -3.83
N HIS A 116 -13.33 3.28 -4.44
CA HIS A 116 -14.53 2.65 -3.88
C HIS A 116 -14.65 1.15 -4.21
N TYR A 117 -13.52 0.52 -4.51
CA TYR A 117 -13.38 -0.92 -4.74
C TYR A 117 -11.98 -1.36 -4.32
N MET A 118 -11.83 -2.64 -4.00
CA MET A 118 -10.52 -3.27 -3.80
C MET A 118 -10.12 -4.03 -5.06
N SER A 119 -8.87 -3.89 -5.46
CA SER A 119 -8.28 -4.57 -6.63
C SER A 119 -6.76 -4.44 -6.58
N ILE A 120 -6.04 -5.37 -7.20
CA ILE A 120 -4.60 -5.19 -7.43
C ILE A 120 -4.25 -3.87 -8.14
N ARG A 121 -5.20 -3.26 -8.88
CA ARG A 121 -5.03 -1.96 -9.53
C ARG A 121 -4.69 -0.82 -8.56
N ILE A 122 -5.22 -0.88 -7.34
CA ILE A 122 -5.06 0.21 -6.37
C ILE A 122 -3.78 0.08 -5.53
N THR A 123 -3.09 -1.07 -5.62
CA THR A 123 -1.87 -1.39 -4.86
C THR A 123 -0.82 -0.28 -4.95
N TYR A 124 -0.64 0.29 -6.14
CA TYR A 124 0.40 1.29 -6.37
C TYR A 124 -0.11 2.73 -6.45
N ARG A 125 -1.39 2.95 -6.16
CA ARG A 125 -2.11 4.23 -6.28
C ARG A 125 -1.78 5.19 -5.13
N ASN A 126 -0.53 5.57 -4.94
CA ASN A 126 -0.13 6.60 -3.97
C ASN A 126 0.29 7.89 -4.69
N ASN A 127 0.61 8.97 -3.96
CA ASN A 127 1.23 10.16 -4.54
C ASN A 127 2.68 9.89 -4.98
N PHE A 128 3.22 10.65 -5.94
CA PHE A 128 4.61 10.53 -6.39
C PHE A 128 5.63 10.75 -5.26
N PHE A 129 5.42 11.77 -4.43
CA PHE A 129 6.29 12.09 -3.30
C PHE A 129 6.15 11.10 -2.16
N TYR A 130 4.99 10.44 -2.01
CA TYR A 130 4.82 9.35 -1.03
C TYR A 130 5.88 8.26 -1.24
N TYR A 131 6.10 7.82 -2.48
CA TYR A 131 7.11 6.81 -2.77
C TYR A 131 8.53 7.34 -2.66
N LEU A 132 8.77 8.57 -3.12
CA LEU A 132 10.11 9.16 -3.03
C LEU A 132 10.55 9.37 -1.57
N MET A 133 9.62 9.61 -0.66
CA MET A 133 9.88 9.80 0.77
C MET A 133 9.78 8.50 1.59
N MET A 134 9.39 7.36 0.98
CA MET A 134 9.23 6.08 1.67
C MET A 134 10.60 5.56 2.16
N PRO A 135 10.87 5.51 3.48
CA PRO A 135 12.21 5.18 3.99
C PRO A 135 12.70 3.78 3.61
N GLY A 136 11.79 2.79 3.59
CA GLY A 136 12.12 1.41 3.24
C GLY A 136 12.74 1.27 1.85
N LEU A 137 12.34 2.11 0.89
CA LEU A 137 12.92 2.11 -0.45
C LEU A 137 14.41 2.50 -0.44
N TRP A 138 14.77 3.51 0.34
CA TRP A 138 16.15 3.99 0.46
C TRP A 138 17.01 3.03 1.29
N ILE A 139 16.46 2.49 2.38
CA ILE A 139 17.14 1.49 3.21
C ILE A 139 17.42 0.23 2.40
N SER A 140 16.45 -0.24 1.60
CA SER A 140 16.65 -1.36 0.67
C SER A 140 17.79 -1.10 -0.32
N GLY A 141 17.92 0.13 -0.85
CA GLY A 141 19.04 0.52 -1.71
C GLY A 141 20.40 0.41 -1.01
N VAL A 142 20.49 0.87 0.24
CA VAL A 142 21.69 0.72 1.08
C VAL A 142 22.00 -0.75 1.36
N LEU A 143 21.01 -1.55 1.77
CA LEU A 143 21.19 -2.97 2.07
C LEU A 143 21.67 -3.75 0.84
N VAL A 144 21.15 -3.43 -0.35
CA VAL A 144 21.64 -4.02 -1.60
C VAL A 144 23.10 -3.64 -1.86
N TYR A 145 23.51 -2.40 -1.59
CA TYR A 145 24.92 -1.99 -1.66
C TYR A 145 25.81 -2.78 -0.66
N LEU A 146 25.31 -3.05 0.54
CA LEU A 146 25.98 -3.85 1.57
C LEU A 146 26.03 -5.36 1.27
N GLY A 147 25.42 -5.82 0.17
CA GLY A 147 25.52 -7.20 -0.30
C GLY A 147 24.23 -8.01 -0.27
N PHE A 148 23.07 -7.39 -0.03
CA PHE A 148 21.80 -8.13 0.12
C PHE A 148 21.14 -8.47 -1.22
N GLY A 149 21.76 -8.15 -2.35
CA GLY A 149 21.17 -8.25 -3.69
C GLY A 149 20.38 -9.53 -3.93
N THR A 150 20.97 -10.71 -3.71
CA THR A 150 20.30 -12.01 -3.94
C THR A 150 19.10 -12.23 -3.02
N VAL A 151 19.23 -11.95 -1.71
CA VAL A 151 18.12 -12.13 -0.74
C VAL A 151 17.01 -11.12 -1.01
N TYR A 152 17.36 -9.88 -1.37
CA TYR A 152 16.41 -8.85 -1.73
C TYR A 152 15.51 -9.25 -2.92
N LEU A 153 16.06 -9.96 -3.92
CA LEU A 153 15.28 -10.45 -5.07
C LEU A 153 14.16 -11.41 -4.66
N VAL A 154 14.42 -12.32 -3.71
CA VAL A 154 13.42 -13.27 -3.21
C VAL A 154 12.44 -12.55 -2.28
N TYR A 155 12.99 -11.72 -1.39
CA TYR A 155 12.22 -10.92 -0.43
C TYR A 155 11.17 -10.06 -1.12
N ILE A 156 11.54 -9.31 -2.18
CA ILE A 156 10.61 -8.41 -2.87
C ILE A 156 9.50 -9.19 -3.60
N VAL A 157 9.79 -10.38 -4.11
CA VAL A 157 8.78 -11.27 -4.72
C VAL A 157 7.74 -11.70 -3.68
N VAL A 158 8.18 -12.14 -2.50
CA VAL A 158 7.28 -12.52 -1.39
C VAL A 158 6.48 -11.30 -0.91
N LYS A 159 7.16 -10.18 -0.68
CA LYS A 159 6.56 -8.91 -0.26
C LYS A 159 5.43 -8.48 -1.21
N LEU A 160 5.72 -8.41 -2.51
CA LEU A 160 4.74 -7.98 -3.50
C LEU A 160 3.61 -8.99 -3.68
N THR A 161 3.87 -10.29 -3.52
CA THR A 161 2.80 -11.31 -3.55
C THR A 161 1.79 -11.09 -2.42
N VAL A 162 2.27 -10.86 -1.19
CA VAL A 162 1.39 -10.59 -0.04
C VAL A 162 0.65 -9.27 -0.20
N ILE A 163 1.36 -8.20 -0.60
CA ILE A 163 0.75 -6.88 -0.81
C ILE A 163 -0.34 -6.95 -1.89
N LEU A 164 -0.06 -7.53 -3.06
CA LEU A 164 -1.06 -7.71 -4.12
C LEU A 164 -2.23 -8.58 -3.64
N GLY A 165 -1.94 -9.64 -2.90
CA GLY A 165 -2.94 -10.50 -2.28
C GLY A 165 -3.86 -9.74 -1.32
N ALA A 166 -3.33 -8.87 -0.47
CA ALA A 166 -4.09 -8.09 0.51
C ALA A 166 -4.99 -7.03 -0.15
N HIS A 167 -4.54 -6.44 -1.27
CA HIS A 167 -5.33 -5.44 -2.02
C HIS A 167 -6.32 -6.07 -3.00
N SER A 168 -6.15 -7.34 -3.34
CA SER A 168 -6.94 -7.97 -4.38
C SER A 168 -8.43 -8.00 -4.03
N ALA A 169 -9.25 -7.89 -5.07
CA ALA A 169 -10.68 -8.13 -4.98
C ALA A 169 -10.99 -9.58 -4.61
N VAL A 170 -10.09 -10.51 -4.94
CA VAL A 170 -10.19 -11.92 -4.60
C VAL A 170 -9.94 -12.09 -3.11
N ARG A 171 -11.02 -12.36 -2.38
CA ARG A 171 -11.03 -12.65 -0.95
C ARG A 171 -10.49 -14.05 -0.66
N TRP A 172 -9.23 -14.30 -0.97
CA TRP A 172 -8.62 -15.63 -0.87
C TRP A 172 -8.54 -16.16 0.57
N ASP A 173 -8.66 -15.29 1.57
CA ASP A 173 -8.73 -15.63 2.98
C ASP A 173 -10.15 -15.98 3.45
N GLU A 174 -11.20 -15.64 2.69
CA GLU A 174 -12.59 -15.97 3.01
C GLU A 174 -12.85 -17.49 3.18
N PRO A 175 -12.36 -18.38 2.31
CA PRO A 175 -12.45 -19.83 2.52
C PRO A 175 -11.76 -20.30 3.81
N LEU A 176 -10.66 -19.66 4.22
CA LEU A 176 -9.92 -20.02 5.44
C LEU A 176 -10.79 -19.83 6.69
N TYR A 177 -11.67 -18.82 6.69
CA TYR A 177 -12.60 -18.56 7.79
C TYR A 177 -13.86 -19.42 7.73
N ARG A 178 -14.33 -19.76 6.53
CA ARG A 178 -15.55 -20.57 6.34
C ARG A 178 -15.34 -22.06 6.60
N ILE A 179 -14.18 -22.59 6.25
CA ILE A 179 -13.88 -24.03 6.33
C ILE A 179 -13.19 -24.34 7.65
N ARG A 180 -13.86 -25.07 8.55
CA ARG A 180 -13.42 -25.30 9.93
C ARG A 180 -12.01 -25.89 10.07
N TRP A 181 -11.59 -26.81 9.20
CA TRP A 181 -10.26 -27.41 9.29
C TRP A 181 -9.13 -26.46 8.86
N LEU A 182 -9.45 -25.37 8.14
CA LEU A 182 -8.50 -24.31 7.77
C LEU A 182 -8.33 -23.25 8.88
N HIS A 183 -9.13 -23.30 9.96
CA HIS A 183 -9.07 -22.31 11.05
C HIS A 183 -7.68 -22.16 11.71
N PRO A 184 -6.89 -23.22 11.93
CA PRO A 184 -5.53 -23.06 12.45
C PRO A 184 -4.64 -22.26 11.49
N LEU A 185 -4.74 -22.51 10.19
CA LEU A 185 -4.00 -21.75 9.17
C LEU A 185 -4.49 -20.30 9.13
N ALA A 186 -5.81 -20.07 9.16
CA ALA A 186 -6.40 -18.74 9.23
C ALA A 186 -5.86 -17.94 10.43
N TRP A 187 -5.79 -18.58 11.61
CA TRP A 187 -5.31 -17.97 12.84
C TRP A 187 -3.86 -17.48 12.75
N VAL A 188 -3.00 -18.25 12.07
CA VAL A 188 -1.60 -17.88 11.80
C VAL A 188 -1.57 -16.72 10.80
N LEU A 189 -2.16 -16.91 9.61
CA LEU A 189 -2.04 -15.95 8.51
C LEU A 189 -2.58 -14.56 8.89
N GLU A 190 -3.74 -14.49 9.55
CA GLU A 190 -4.35 -13.22 9.96
C GLU A 190 -3.56 -12.45 11.03
N ARG A 191 -2.53 -13.07 11.63
CA ARG A 191 -1.62 -12.45 12.62
C ARG A 191 -0.21 -12.24 12.08
N THR A 192 0.17 -12.91 11.00
CA THR A 192 1.52 -12.83 10.45
C THR A 192 1.61 -11.94 9.22
N ILE A 193 0.67 -12.04 8.29
CA ILE A 193 0.72 -11.33 7.00
C ILE A 193 -0.53 -10.50 6.78
N SER A 194 -0.43 -9.48 5.95
CA SER A 194 -1.61 -8.72 5.54
C SER A 194 -2.51 -9.59 4.66
N THR A 195 -3.80 -9.61 4.99
CA THR A 195 -4.83 -10.40 4.30
C THR A 195 -5.87 -9.45 3.70
N PRO A 196 -6.70 -9.91 2.74
CA PRO A 196 -7.83 -9.13 2.27
C PRO A 196 -8.73 -8.66 3.41
N ALA A 197 -9.09 -9.50 4.39
CA ALA A 197 -9.97 -9.05 5.47
C ALA A 197 -9.35 -7.91 6.30
N THR A 198 -8.07 -8.00 6.68
CA THR A 198 -7.41 -6.95 7.48
C THR A 198 -7.21 -5.66 6.69
N HIS A 199 -6.82 -5.77 5.42
CA HIS A 199 -6.51 -4.62 4.59
C HIS A 199 -7.77 -3.95 4.01
N TRP A 200 -8.84 -4.70 3.73
CA TRP A 200 -10.12 -4.09 3.37
C TRP A 200 -10.71 -3.31 4.55
N ALA A 201 -10.58 -3.81 5.78
CA ALA A 201 -10.97 -3.05 6.97
C ALA A 201 -10.19 -1.73 7.08
N HIS A 202 -8.91 -1.72 6.73
CA HIS A 202 -8.12 -0.48 6.62
C HIS A 202 -8.67 0.50 5.58
N HIS A 203 -9.17 0.02 4.45
CA HIS A 203 -9.78 0.85 3.40
C HIS A 203 -11.26 1.17 3.63
N ALA A 204 -11.84 0.77 4.77
CA ALA A 204 -13.26 0.93 5.02
C ALA A 204 -13.69 2.41 5.00
N LEU A 205 -14.85 2.67 4.38
CA LEU A 205 -15.43 4.01 4.32
C LEU A 205 -15.79 4.56 5.71
N THR A 206 -16.16 3.67 6.64
CA THR A 206 -16.52 3.99 8.02
C THR A 206 -16.06 2.88 8.97
N ASN A 207 -15.92 3.22 10.26
CA ASN A 207 -15.70 2.25 11.34
C ASN A 207 -17.02 1.85 12.04
N ASP A 208 -18.14 2.53 11.76
CA ASP A 208 -19.41 2.35 12.46
C ASP A 208 -20.08 1.00 12.16
N ASP A 209 -19.67 0.33 11.08
CA ASP A 209 -20.10 -1.02 10.73
C ASP A 209 -19.50 -2.12 11.65
N GLY A 210 -18.61 -1.73 12.57
CA GLY A 210 -17.90 -2.64 13.46
C GLY A 210 -16.81 -3.46 12.76
N ILE A 211 -16.68 -3.36 11.44
CA ILE A 211 -15.72 -4.10 10.61
C ILE A 211 -14.52 -3.19 10.27
N GLY A 212 -14.79 -1.96 9.84
CA GLY A 212 -13.78 -0.99 9.43
C GLY A 212 -12.75 -0.64 10.50
N HIS A 213 -11.56 -0.29 10.03
CA HIS A 213 -10.43 0.15 10.83
C HIS A 213 -9.51 1.12 10.07
N TYR A 214 -10.06 2.19 9.50
CA TYR A 214 -9.29 3.09 8.62
C TYR A 214 -8.17 3.91 9.29
N LYS A 215 -8.00 3.80 10.61
CA LYS A 215 -6.89 4.37 11.39
C LYS A 215 -6.01 3.29 12.06
N GLY A 216 -6.04 2.06 11.57
CA GLY A 216 -5.18 0.95 11.99
C GLY A 216 -4.97 -0.05 10.86
N ASN A 217 -4.47 -1.25 11.13
CA ASN A 217 -4.13 -2.25 10.11
C ASN A 217 -3.17 -1.72 9.02
N PHE A 218 -2.05 -1.12 9.41
CA PHE A 218 -1.09 -0.49 8.52
C PHE A 218 -0.06 -1.44 7.89
N GLY A 219 -0.03 -2.71 8.31
CA GLY A 219 0.87 -3.73 7.79
C GLY A 219 0.71 -3.89 6.28
N ASN A 220 1.84 -3.94 5.57
CA ASN A 220 1.87 -4.16 4.12
C ASN A 220 2.22 -5.61 3.78
N LEU A 221 3.43 -6.07 4.16
CA LEU A 221 3.76 -7.50 4.13
C LEU A 221 3.42 -8.16 5.47
N LEU A 222 4.07 -7.78 6.57
CA LEU A 222 3.78 -8.37 7.86
C LEU A 222 2.68 -7.60 8.59
N PHE A 223 1.65 -8.33 8.99
CA PHE A 223 0.64 -7.84 9.93
C PHE A 223 1.11 -7.93 11.39
N VAL A 224 2.24 -8.62 11.64
CA VAL A 224 2.88 -8.69 12.97
C VAL A 224 3.13 -7.30 13.55
N TRP A 225 3.48 -6.31 12.72
CA TRP A 225 3.72 -4.95 13.19
C TRP A 225 2.46 -4.31 13.79
N ASP A 226 1.28 -4.56 13.22
CA ASP A 226 0.03 -4.10 13.82
C ASP A 226 -0.25 -4.75 15.17
N MET A 227 0.08 -6.04 15.31
CA MET A 227 -0.05 -6.77 16.58
C MET A 227 0.91 -6.21 17.64
N VAL A 228 2.17 -5.97 17.26
CA VAL A 228 3.22 -5.47 18.17
C VAL A 228 2.95 -4.02 18.59
N PHE A 229 2.49 -3.17 17.67
CA PHE A 229 2.32 -1.73 17.92
C PHE A 229 0.87 -1.33 18.22
N GLY A 230 -0.02 -2.30 18.45
CA GLY A 230 -1.37 -2.09 18.98
C GLY A 230 -2.35 -1.43 18.01
N THR A 231 -2.22 -1.68 16.70
CA THR A 231 -3.09 -1.14 15.64
C THR A 231 -3.89 -2.22 14.91
N ALA A 232 -3.83 -3.47 15.37
CA ALA A 232 -4.51 -4.60 14.76
C ALA A 232 -6.01 -4.66 15.11
N LYS A 233 -6.85 -4.83 14.09
CA LYS A 233 -8.25 -5.26 14.20
C LYS A 233 -8.52 -6.39 13.21
N ILE A 234 -8.73 -7.60 13.75
CA ILE A 234 -9.00 -8.82 12.98
C ILE A 234 -10.48 -9.18 13.15
N THR A 235 -11.27 -9.02 12.09
CA THR A 235 -12.72 -9.24 12.13
C THR A 235 -13.17 -10.48 11.34
N ARG A 236 -12.30 -11.00 10.45
CA ARG A 236 -12.62 -12.07 9.48
C ARG A 236 -13.86 -11.74 8.62
N ARG A 237 -14.14 -10.45 8.46
CA ARG A 237 -15.26 -9.89 7.70
C ARG A 237 -14.74 -8.78 6.80
N TYR A 238 -15.55 -8.39 5.84
CA TYR A 238 -15.23 -7.33 4.87
C TYR A 238 -16.22 -6.18 5.06
N PRO A 239 -15.76 -4.92 5.05
CA PRO A 239 -16.66 -3.78 5.13
C PRO A 239 -17.58 -3.75 3.90
N ALA A 240 -18.77 -3.20 4.09
CA ALA A 240 -19.76 -3.10 3.01
C ALA A 240 -19.32 -2.11 1.92
N LYS A 241 -18.57 -1.06 2.31
CA LYS A 241 -18.05 -0.02 1.43
C LYS A 241 -16.60 0.32 1.81
N VAL A 242 -15.80 0.58 0.79
CA VAL A 242 -14.45 1.15 0.91
C VAL A 242 -14.42 2.50 0.21
N GLY A 243 -13.37 3.28 0.44
CA GLY A 243 -13.19 4.58 -0.20
C GLY A 243 -13.23 5.74 0.78
N LEU A 244 -13.44 6.95 0.28
CA LEU A 244 -13.55 8.15 1.11
C LEU A 244 -14.91 8.83 0.97
N GLN A 245 -15.47 9.28 2.10
CA GLN A 245 -16.82 9.87 2.14
C GLN A 245 -16.89 11.22 1.41
N ASP A 246 -15.84 12.03 1.54
CA ASP A 246 -15.73 13.33 0.85
C ASP A 246 -15.73 13.20 -0.68
N ASP A 247 -15.20 12.10 -1.23
CA ASP A 247 -15.25 11.82 -2.66
C ASP A 247 -16.64 11.37 -3.15
N LEU A 248 -17.46 10.76 -2.27
CA LEU A 248 -18.85 10.46 -2.57
C LEU A 248 -19.72 11.72 -2.57
N VAL A 249 -19.51 12.60 -1.59
CA VAL A 249 -20.33 13.80 -1.40
C VAL A 249 -19.94 14.94 -2.33
N PHE A 250 -18.63 15.20 -2.49
CA PHE A 250 -18.14 16.36 -3.25
C PHE A 250 -17.47 15.99 -4.59
N GLY A 251 -17.61 14.74 -5.04
CA GLY A 251 -17.02 14.21 -6.28
C GLY A 251 -15.55 13.80 -6.14
N LYS A 252 -14.94 13.18 -7.17
CA LYS A 252 -13.54 12.75 -7.11
C LYS A 252 -12.54 13.85 -7.46
N GLU A 253 -11.31 13.72 -6.96
CA GLU A 253 -10.19 14.55 -7.39
C GLU A 253 -9.69 14.21 -8.80
N ARG A 254 -8.99 15.17 -9.40
CA ARG A 254 -8.28 14.97 -10.67
C ARG A 254 -7.01 14.15 -10.43
N TRP A 255 -6.75 13.18 -11.30
CA TRP A 255 -5.61 12.27 -11.17
C TRP A 255 -4.26 12.98 -10.96
N PHE A 256 -4.00 14.08 -11.66
CA PHE A 256 -2.72 14.79 -11.56
C PHE A 256 -2.56 15.57 -10.26
N VAL A 257 -3.67 15.94 -9.60
CA VAL A 257 -3.64 16.58 -8.27
C VAL A 257 -3.27 15.54 -7.22
N GLU A 258 -3.97 14.39 -7.21
CA GLU A 258 -3.66 13.26 -6.32
C GLU A 258 -2.20 12.76 -6.50
N MET A 259 -1.73 12.71 -7.74
CA MET A 259 -0.38 12.25 -8.08
C MET A 259 0.73 13.22 -7.66
N PHE A 260 0.55 14.54 -7.85
CA PHE A 260 1.64 15.51 -7.72
C PHE A 260 1.41 16.58 -6.66
N TYR A 261 0.38 16.48 -5.82
CA TYR A 261 0.26 17.33 -4.64
C TYR A 261 1.59 17.30 -3.84
N PRO A 262 2.14 18.45 -3.40
CA PRO A 262 1.53 19.79 -3.39
C PRO A 262 1.81 20.68 -4.61
N LEU A 263 2.45 20.17 -5.68
CA LEU A 263 2.75 20.95 -6.89
C LEU A 263 1.48 21.41 -7.61
N PHE A 264 0.46 20.55 -7.63
CA PHE A 264 -0.89 20.92 -8.03
C PHE A 264 -1.82 20.85 -6.83
N GLN A 265 -2.67 21.87 -6.70
CA GLN A 265 -3.68 21.97 -5.65
C GLN A 265 -5.07 21.70 -6.21
N SER A 266 -5.95 21.15 -5.38
CA SER A 266 -7.34 20.93 -5.76
C SER A 266 -8.09 22.25 -5.93
N ARG A 267 -9.06 22.24 -6.84
CA ARG A 267 -10.05 23.31 -7.00
C ARG A 267 -11.35 23.03 -6.22
N ARG A 268 -11.50 21.85 -5.61
CA ARG A 268 -12.63 21.52 -4.73
C ARG A 268 -12.46 22.24 -3.39
N GLN A 269 -13.47 22.98 -2.96
CA GLN A 269 -13.43 23.72 -1.69
C GLN A 269 -13.27 22.77 -0.48
N HIS A 270 -13.94 21.61 -0.50
CA HIS A 270 -13.93 20.63 0.59
C HIS A 270 -12.85 19.54 0.41
N SER A 271 -11.71 19.89 -0.17
CA SER A 271 -10.60 18.95 -0.38
C SER A 271 -9.43 19.26 0.54
N VAL A 272 -8.85 18.23 1.14
CA VAL A 272 -7.58 18.34 1.87
C VAL A 272 -6.42 18.77 0.95
N LEU A 273 -6.55 18.56 -0.37
CA LEU A 273 -5.56 18.97 -1.36
C LEU A 273 -5.73 20.42 -1.82
N ALA A 274 -6.77 21.12 -1.37
CA ALA A 274 -6.96 22.54 -1.63
C ALA A 274 -6.03 23.39 -0.76
N ARG A 275 -5.84 24.66 -1.13
CA ARG A 275 -5.03 25.60 -0.36
C ARG A 275 -5.67 25.83 1.02
N GLY A 276 -4.97 25.46 2.09
CA GLY A 276 -5.52 25.52 3.44
C GLY A 276 -6.56 24.42 3.75
N GLY A 277 -6.65 23.39 2.91
CA GLY A 277 -7.53 22.25 3.13
C GLY A 277 -7.17 21.49 4.40
N ARG A 278 -8.19 20.84 5.01
CA ARG A 278 -8.02 20.01 6.20
C ARG A 278 -8.70 18.65 6.00
N VAL A 279 -8.29 17.68 6.81
CA VAL A 279 -8.96 16.37 6.85
C VAL A 279 -10.31 16.53 7.53
N HIS A 280 -11.38 16.06 6.89
CA HIS A 280 -12.73 16.04 7.46
C HIS A 280 -13.06 14.64 7.98
N ALA A 281 -13.68 14.54 9.15
CA ALA A 281 -14.21 13.27 9.62
C ALA A 281 -15.44 12.88 8.78
N PRO A 282 -15.72 11.58 8.53
CA PRO A 282 -16.89 11.17 7.75
C PRO A 282 -18.21 11.79 8.24
N SER A 283 -18.39 11.88 9.55
CA SER A 283 -19.57 12.52 10.17
C SER A 283 -19.71 14.02 9.87
N GLU A 284 -18.60 14.74 9.70
CA GLU A 284 -18.61 16.16 9.33
C GLU A 284 -18.96 16.33 7.85
N VAL A 285 -18.43 15.44 7.00
CA VAL A 285 -18.71 15.43 5.56
C VAL A 285 -20.20 15.22 5.28
N ASP A 286 -20.84 14.29 5.98
CA ASP A 286 -22.28 14.03 5.83
C ASP A 286 -23.13 15.24 6.21
N ALA A 287 -22.76 15.95 7.28
CA ALA A 287 -23.46 17.15 7.73
C ALA A 287 -23.32 18.33 6.75
N ASP A 288 -22.17 18.48 6.11
CA ASP A 288 -21.93 19.53 5.11
C ASP A 288 -22.60 19.20 3.76
N GLY A 289 -22.58 17.93 3.35
CA GLY A 289 -23.30 17.45 2.17
C GLY A 289 -24.80 17.69 2.25
N ALA A 290 -25.40 17.44 3.42
CA ALA A 290 -26.82 17.67 3.66
C ALA A 290 -27.22 19.17 3.60
N LYS A 291 -26.28 20.09 3.78
CA LYS A 291 -26.52 21.55 3.67
C LYS A 291 -26.32 22.10 2.25
N ALA A 292 -25.65 21.34 1.38
CA ALA A 292 -25.34 21.74 0.01
C ALA A 292 -26.40 21.26 -1.01
N CYS A 293 -27.34 20.40 -0.59
CA CYS A 293 -28.55 20.02 -1.32
C CYS A 293 -29.73 20.91 -0.92
#